data_AF-A0A9D4RST1-F1
#
_entry.id   AF-A0A9D4RST1-F1
#
_cell.length_a   1.000
_cell.length_b   1.000
_cell.length_c   1.000
_cell.angle_alpha   90.00
_cell.angle_beta   90.00
_cell.angle_gamma   90.00
#
_symmetry.space_group_name_H-M   'P 1'
#
loop_
_entity.id
_entity.type
_entity.pdbx_description
1 polymer ?
#
loop_
_entity_poly.entity_id
_entity_poly.type
_entity_poly.pdbx_seq_one_letter_code
_entity_poly.pdbx_strand_id
1 'polypeptide(L)'
;MPGSEAWGVPVLVGTVVVGATAVLAKLFLFGDKKKKAPVTLQDPTVKYPLKLIDREEVSHDTRRFRFALPSMDHILGLPVGQHIYLSAKVDGQLVIRPYTPVSSDDDKGFMDLVIK
;
A
#
# COMPACT_ATOMS: atom_id res chain seq x y z
N MET A 1 5.30 -10.20 -69.46
CA MET A 1 4.32 -10.88 -68.59
C MET A 1 4.44 -10.28 -67.19
N PRO A 2 3.55 -9.36 -66.75
CA PRO A 2 3.59 -8.81 -65.40
C PRO A 2 2.47 -9.44 -64.55
N GLY A 3 2.74 -9.91 -63.33
CA GLY A 3 1.64 -10.45 -62.52
C GLY A 3 1.90 -10.99 -61.12
N SER A 4 3.13 -10.98 -60.60
CA SER A 4 3.40 -11.53 -59.26
C SER A 4 3.51 -10.49 -58.14
N GLU A 5 3.48 -9.18 -58.44
CA GLU A 5 3.74 -8.13 -57.43
C GLU A 5 2.46 -7.55 -56.78
N ALA A 6 1.27 -7.84 -57.32
CA ALA A 6 0.03 -7.20 -56.89
C ALA A 6 -0.50 -7.69 -55.51
N TRP A 7 -0.10 -8.89 -55.08
CA TRP A 7 -0.60 -9.50 -53.84
C TRP A 7 0.29 -9.20 -52.62
N GLY A 8 1.57 -8.89 -52.83
CA GLY A 8 2.52 -8.64 -51.74
C GLY A 8 2.26 -7.32 -51.01
N VAL A 9 1.92 -6.28 -51.75
CA VAL A 9 1.70 -4.92 -51.22
C VAL A 9 0.51 -4.84 -50.25
N PRO A 10 -0.71 -5.32 -50.59
CA PRO A 10 -1.85 -5.23 -49.66
C PRO A 10 -1.68 -6.10 -48.41
N VAL A 11 -0.99 -7.24 -48.51
CA VAL A 11 -0.70 -8.12 -47.35
C VAL A 11 0.32 -7.47 -46.39
N LEU A 12 1.33 -6.81 -46.94
CA LEU A 12 2.30 -6.03 -46.16
C LEU A 12 1.64 -4.85 -45.43
N VAL A 13 0.76 -4.11 -46.10
CA VAL A 13 0.06 -2.98 -45.48
C VAL A 13 -0.87 -3.47 -44.36
N GLY A 14 -1.62 -4.56 -44.59
CA GLY A 14 -2.50 -5.13 -43.57
C GLY A 14 -1.76 -5.60 -42.32
N THR A 15 -0.60 -6.22 -42.47
CA THR A 15 0.21 -6.69 -41.34
C THR A 15 0.81 -5.55 -40.51
N VAL A 16 1.24 -4.44 -41.16
CA VAL A 16 1.72 -3.25 -40.44
C VAL A 16 0.61 -2.58 -39.64
N VAL A 17 -0.60 -2.46 -40.19
CA VAL A 17 -1.74 -1.84 -39.49
C VAL A 17 -2.19 -2.69 -38.30
N VAL A 18 -2.29 -4.01 -38.45
CA VAL A 18 -2.63 -4.92 -37.35
C VAL A 18 -1.55 -4.92 -36.27
N GLY A 19 -0.27 -4.88 -36.68
CA GLY A 19 0.84 -4.76 -35.75
C GLY A 19 0.80 -3.45 -34.96
N ALA A 20 0.66 -2.32 -35.64
CA ALA A 20 0.61 -0.99 -35.03
C ALA A 20 -0.58 -0.84 -34.07
N THR A 21 -1.76 -1.32 -34.46
CA THR A 21 -2.97 -1.30 -33.62
C THR A 21 -2.84 -2.20 -32.39
N ALA A 22 -2.24 -3.39 -32.52
CA ALA A 22 -1.99 -4.27 -31.38
C ALA A 22 -0.97 -3.68 -30.39
N VAL A 23 0.07 -2.98 -30.89
CA VAL A 23 1.05 -2.28 -30.04
C VAL A 23 0.40 -1.11 -29.30
N LEU A 24 -0.38 -0.28 -29.99
CA LEU A 24 -1.12 0.82 -29.37
C LEU A 24 -2.15 0.31 -28.35
N ALA A 25 -2.90 -0.74 -28.69
CA ALA A 25 -3.84 -1.36 -27.77
C ALA A 25 -3.11 -1.94 -26.55
N LYS A 26 -1.95 -2.57 -26.70
CA LYS A 26 -1.15 -3.00 -25.54
C LYS A 26 -0.67 -1.82 -24.70
N LEU A 27 -0.19 -0.73 -25.30
CA LEU A 27 0.21 0.44 -24.53
C LEU A 27 -0.96 1.07 -23.76
N PHE A 28 -2.16 1.07 -24.34
CA PHE A 28 -3.37 1.60 -23.69
C PHE A 28 -4.00 0.64 -22.66
N LEU A 29 -3.93 -0.68 -22.91
CA LEU A 29 -4.54 -1.71 -22.06
C LEU A 29 -3.61 -2.19 -20.93
N PHE A 30 -2.28 -2.07 -21.10
CA PHE A 30 -1.31 -2.26 -20.02
C PHE A 30 -1.16 -0.98 -19.18
N GLY A 31 -2.28 -0.31 -18.90
CA GLY A 31 -2.32 0.78 -17.93
C GLY A 31 -1.75 0.31 -16.58
N ASP A 32 -0.98 1.19 -15.95
CA ASP A 32 -0.21 0.91 -14.74
C ASP A 32 -1.06 0.18 -13.69
N LYS A 33 -0.76 -1.10 -13.46
CA LYS A 33 -1.29 -1.84 -12.32
C LYS A 33 -0.76 -1.16 -11.06
N LYS A 34 -1.57 -0.31 -10.42
CA LYS A 34 -1.25 0.30 -9.14
C LYS A 34 -0.85 -0.82 -8.16
N LYS A 35 0.44 -0.86 -7.79
CA LYS A 35 0.95 -1.80 -6.79
C LYS A 35 0.23 -1.47 -5.49
N LYS A 36 -0.47 -2.46 -4.90
CA LYS A 36 -1.09 -2.30 -3.59
C LYS A 36 0.03 -2.07 -2.57
N ALA A 37 -0.17 -1.09 -1.68
CA ALA A 37 0.76 -0.86 -0.58
C ALA A 37 0.82 -2.11 0.30
N PRO A 38 2.01 -2.52 0.76
CA PRO A 38 2.13 -3.66 1.65
C PRO A 38 1.47 -3.36 3.01
N VAL A 39 0.77 -4.36 3.56
CA VAL A 39 -0.01 -4.23 4.80
C VAL A 39 0.78 -4.78 5.98
N THR A 40 0.79 -4.03 7.08
CA THR A 40 1.49 -4.41 8.31
C THR A 40 0.71 -5.45 9.12
N LEU A 41 -0.59 -5.22 9.35
CA LEU A 41 -1.45 -6.13 10.10
C LEU A 41 -2.00 -7.23 9.18
N GLN A 42 -1.25 -8.31 9.01
CA GLN A 42 -1.65 -9.42 8.14
C GLN A 42 -2.43 -10.50 8.90
N ASP A 43 -2.04 -10.78 10.14
CA ASP A 43 -2.66 -11.78 11.00
C ASP A 43 -3.06 -11.13 12.34
N PRO A 44 -4.34 -11.23 12.76
CA PRO A 44 -4.83 -10.64 14.00
C PRO A 44 -4.22 -11.28 15.27
N THR A 45 -3.62 -12.46 15.17
CA THR A 45 -3.05 -13.21 16.29
C THR A 45 -1.57 -12.86 16.52
N VAL A 46 -0.91 -12.31 15.50
CA VAL A 46 0.53 -12.03 15.52
C VAL A 46 0.79 -10.65 16.12
N LYS A 47 1.82 -10.57 16.98
CA LYS A 47 2.28 -9.30 17.56
C LYS A 47 3.35 -8.70 16.66
N TYR A 48 3.09 -7.48 16.18
CA TYR A 48 4.02 -6.73 15.36
C TYR A 48 4.76 -5.69 16.21
N PRO A 49 6.07 -5.85 16.48
CA PRO A 49 6.84 -4.85 17.20
C PRO A 49 7.09 -3.64 16.30
N LEU A 50 6.50 -2.50 16.63
CA LEU A 50 6.68 -1.25 15.90
C LEU A 50 7.57 -0.29 16.71
N LYS A 51 8.50 0.38 16.02
CA LYS A 51 9.45 1.28 16.66
C LYS A 51 8.82 2.65 16.86
N LEU A 52 8.84 3.18 18.07
CA LEU A 52 8.50 4.58 18.33
C LEU A 52 9.53 5.49 17.66
N ILE A 53 9.09 6.37 16.77
CA ILE A 53 9.96 7.30 16.03
C ILE A 53 9.74 8.75 16.43
N ASP A 54 8.56 9.10 16.95
CA ASP A 54 8.27 10.45 17.40
C ASP A 54 7.27 10.45 18.56
N ARG A 55 7.38 11.48 19.40
CA ARG A 55 6.49 11.73 20.54
C ARG A 55 6.25 13.23 20.65
N GLU A 56 5.00 13.62 20.50
CA GLU A 56 4.55 15.01 20.60
C GLU A 56 3.65 15.20 21.82
N GLU A 57 3.81 16.32 22.50
CA GLU A 57 2.93 16.75 23.58
C GLU A 57 1.77 17.57 23.00
N VAL A 58 0.56 17.04 23.11
CA VAL A 58 -0.66 17.67 22.58
C VAL A 58 -1.31 18.55 23.64
N SER A 59 -1.28 18.10 24.89
CA SER A 59 -1.78 18.83 26.06
C SER A 59 -1.00 18.43 27.32
N HIS A 60 -1.40 18.96 28.48
CA HIS A 60 -0.78 18.63 29.77
C HIS A 60 -0.80 17.13 30.12
N ASP A 61 -1.79 16.38 29.64
CA ASP A 61 -1.95 14.94 29.87
C ASP A 61 -1.88 14.11 28.59
N THR A 62 -2.13 14.73 27.43
CA THR A 62 -2.27 14.00 26.16
C THR A 62 -0.99 14.07 25.34
N ARG A 63 -0.56 12.91 24.84
CA ARG A 63 0.60 12.75 23.95
C ARG A 63 0.22 11.98 22.70
N ARG A 64 0.81 12.40 21.58
CA ARG A 64 0.78 11.66 20.32
C ARG A 64 2.07 10.87 20.17
N PHE A 65 1.93 9.58 19.92
CA PHE A 65 3.04 8.64 19.72
C PHE A 65 3.01 8.14 18.28
N ARG A 66 4.09 8.34 17.54
CA ARG A 66 4.23 7.88 16.17
C ARG A 66 5.13 6.67 16.11
N PHE A 67 4.62 5.58 15.54
CA PHE A 67 5.36 4.34 15.35
C PHE A 67 5.66 4.12 13.88
N ALA A 68 6.90 3.76 13.55
CA ALA A 68 7.27 3.38 12.20
C ALA A 68 6.73 1.99 11.84
N LEU A 69 6.14 1.90 10.65
CA LEU A 69 5.79 0.64 10.00
C LEU A 69 7.05 -0.01 9.40
N PRO A 70 7.00 -1.30 8.98
CA PRO A 70 8.17 -2.02 8.47
C PRO A 70 8.87 -1.36 7.28
N SER A 71 8.15 -0.61 6.45
CA SER A 71 8.76 0.29 5.45
C SER A 71 7.91 1.54 5.24
N MET A 72 8.49 2.57 4.62
CA MET A 72 7.81 3.83 4.32
C MET A 72 6.61 3.70 3.38
N ASP A 73 6.53 2.61 2.61
CA ASP A 73 5.40 2.33 1.71
C ASP A 73 4.29 1.51 2.38
N HIS A 74 4.53 0.97 3.59
CA HIS A 74 3.55 0.16 4.29
C HIS A 74 2.38 0.99 4.78
N ILE A 75 1.21 0.38 4.82
CA ILE A 75 0.03 0.88 5.53
C ILE A 75 -0.25 -0.02 6.74
N LEU A 76 -1.02 0.49 7.70
CA LEU A 76 -1.43 -0.31 8.84
C LEU A 76 -2.36 -1.44 8.40
N GLY A 77 -3.32 -1.14 7.52
CA GLY A 77 -4.32 -2.07 6.99
C GLY A 77 -5.40 -2.42 8.01
N LEU A 78 -5.83 -1.43 8.80
CA LEU A 78 -6.88 -1.60 9.80
C LEU A 78 -8.22 -1.17 9.20
N PRO A 79 -9.17 -2.10 8.97
CA PRO A 79 -10.47 -1.72 8.42
C PRO A 79 -11.20 -0.74 9.35
N VAL A 80 -11.91 0.22 8.75
CA VAL A 80 -12.66 1.24 9.48
C VAL A 80 -13.62 0.60 10.49
N GLY A 81 -13.58 1.08 11.74
CA GLY A 81 -14.36 0.55 12.85
C GLY A 81 -13.64 -0.52 13.69
N GLN A 82 -12.43 -0.93 13.32
CA GLN A 82 -11.59 -1.83 14.11
C GLN A 82 -10.58 -1.07 14.99
N HIS A 83 -9.93 -1.80 15.90
CA HIS A 83 -8.92 -1.29 16.83
C HIS A 83 -7.74 -2.27 16.92
N ILE A 84 -6.61 -1.82 17.46
CA ILE A 84 -5.42 -2.65 17.71
C ILE A 84 -5.23 -2.89 19.21
N TYR A 85 -4.50 -3.95 19.56
CA TYR A 85 -4.06 -4.20 20.94
C TYR A 85 -2.60 -3.81 21.11
N LEU A 86 -2.34 -2.88 22.04
CA LEU A 86 -0.99 -2.55 22.46
C LEU A 86 -0.64 -3.42 23.68
N SER A 87 0.41 -4.24 23.54
CA SER A 87 0.93 -5.06 24.63
C SER A 87 2.30 -4.56 25.09
N ALA A 88 2.44 -4.25 26.37
CA ALA A 88 3.70 -3.83 26.97
C ALA A 88 3.91 -4.50 28.32
N LYS A 89 5.18 -4.66 28.72
CA LYS A 89 5.53 -5.10 30.07
C LYS A 89 5.78 -3.87 30.94
N VAL A 90 4.88 -3.62 31.88
CA VAL A 90 4.97 -2.49 32.83
C VAL A 90 5.12 -3.08 34.22
N ASP A 91 6.16 -2.69 34.94
CA ASP A 91 6.46 -3.18 36.30
C ASP A 91 6.48 -4.71 36.42
N GLY A 92 6.99 -5.40 35.40
CA GLY A 92 7.04 -6.86 35.38
C GLY A 92 5.76 -7.55 34.91
N GLN A 93 4.64 -6.83 34.79
CA GLN A 93 3.34 -7.36 34.38
C GLN A 93 3.05 -7.08 32.90
N LEU A 94 2.47 -8.06 32.22
CA LEU A 94 2.02 -7.88 30.84
C LEU A 94 0.68 -7.13 30.86
N VAL A 95 0.68 -5.90 30.35
CA VAL A 95 -0.50 -5.06 30.18
C VAL A 95 -0.88 -5.04 28.71
N ILE A 96 -2.15 -5.33 28.41
CA ILE A 96 -2.70 -5.28 27.06
C ILE A 96 -3.89 -4.33 27.06
N ARG A 97 -3.89 -3.34 26.16
CA ARG A 97 -4.97 -2.37 26.05
C ARG A 97 -5.37 -2.15 24.59
N PRO A 98 -6.67 -2.07 24.28
CA PRO A 98 -7.14 -1.71 22.96
C PRO A 98 -6.96 -0.20 22.71
N TYR A 99 -6.53 0.15 21.50
CA TYR A 99 -6.44 1.54 21.03
C TYR A 99 -6.91 1.62 19.58
N THR A 100 -7.59 2.71 19.23
CA THR A 100 -7.93 3.03 17.84
C THR A 100 -6.92 4.05 17.33
N PRO A 101 -6.11 3.71 16.30
CA PRO A 101 -5.21 4.67 15.69
C PRO A 101 -5.95 5.87 15.12
N VAL A 102 -5.30 7.03 15.15
CA VAL A 102 -5.84 8.25 14.53
C VAL A 102 -5.41 8.41 13.06
N SER A 103 -4.43 7.61 12.62
CA SER A 103 -3.96 7.52 11.24
C SER A 103 -4.84 6.61 10.38
N SER A 104 -4.98 6.91 9.08
CA SER A 104 -5.72 6.07 8.12
C SER A 104 -4.78 5.25 7.23
N ASP A 105 -5.34 4.39 6.37
CA ASP A 105 -4.57 3.66 5.36
C ASP A 105 -4.03 4.57 4.22
N ASP A 106 -4.36 5.87 4.25
CA ASP A 106 -3.74 6.87 3.37
C ASP A 106 -2.36 7.30 3.90
N ASP A 107 -2.14 7.18 5.21
CA ASP A 107 -0.88 7.45 5.88
C ASP A 107 0.06 6.25 5.72
N LYS A 108 1.18 6.48 5.03
CA LYS A 108 2.17 5.43 4.75
C LYS A 108 3.38 5.57 5.66
N GLY A 109 3.90 4.42 6.09
CA GLY A 109 5.16 4.32 6.82
C GLY A 109 5.08 4.56 8.32
N PHE A 110 3.93 5.00 8.83
CA PHE A 110 3.74 5.21 10.26
C PHE A 110 2.30 4.96 10.71
N MET A 111 2.11 4.83 12.03
CA MET A 111 0.82 4.93 12.68
C MET A 111 0.91 5.89 13.87
N ASP A 112 -0.15 6.67 14.11
CA ASP A 112 -0.22 7.61 15.23
C ASP A 112 -1.24 7.11 16.28
N LEU A 113 -0.82 7.10 17.55
CA LEU A 113 -1.67 6.86 18.71
C LEU A 113 -1.73 8.12 19.57
N VAL A 114 -2.94 8.56 19.93
CA VAL A 114 -3.15 9.66 20.88
C VAL A 114 -3.60 9.06 22.20
N ILE A 115 -2.81 9.27 23.25
CA ILE A 115 -3.03 8.67 24.58
C ILE A 115 -2.97 9.78 25.62
N LYS A 116 -3.97 9.77 26.51
CA LYS A 116 -4.10 10.64 27.70
C LYS A 116 -3.51 9.96 28.93
#